data_AF-A0A7Y0BDY1-F1
#
_entry.id   AF-A0A7Y0BDY1-F1
#
_cell.length_a   1.000
_cell.length_b   1.000
_cell.length_c   1.000
_cell.angle_alpha   90.00
_cell.angle_beta   90.00
_cell.angle_gamma   90.00
#
_symmetry.space_group_name_H-M   'P 1'
#
loop_
_entity.id
_entity.type
_entity.pdbx_description
1 polymer ?
#
loop_
_entity_poly.entity_id
_entity_poly.type
_entity_poly.pdbx_seq_one_letter_code
_entity_poly.pdbx_strand_id
1 'polypeptide(L)'
;MSTTKFTLPEIVAALNDGFQMTAAEAPVPLQHIRFTWPMAATLAHLNDPHLSPGDVDVLHDAVRDVISTEDEIPEPKDDGRTWTRSQVEAAVNWAIDEGAAHLRKGAHADYADTFALNAVLTLLDNPDATFEDITAECFQASADSVASEIAHGAGDTALHQLLYG
;
A
#
# COMPACT_ATOMS: atom_id res chain seq x y z
N MET A 1 -12.33 -13.07 16.89
CA MET A 1 -11.97 -12.78 15.48
C MET A 1 -13.17 -12.11 14.84
N SER A 2 -13.01 -10.88 14.36
CA SER A 2 -14.09 -10.17 13.68
C SER A 2 -14.47 -10.93 12.42
N THR A 3 -15.78 -11.13 12.20
CA THR A 3 -16.33 -11.79 11.01
C THR A 3 -16.64 -10.79 9.89
N THR A 4 -16.23 -9.54 10.03
CA THR A 4 -16.45 -8.49 9.04
C THR A 4 -15.86 -8.91 7.70
N LYS A 5 -16.69 -8.74 6.67
CA LYS A 5 -16.37 -9.00 5.28
C LYS A 5 -16.35 -7.66 4.55
N PHE A 6 -15.30 -7.45 3.77
CA PHE A 6 -15.09 -6.25 2.98
C PHE A 6 -15.31 -6.56 1.50
N THR A 7 -15.93 -5.61 0.81
CA THR A 7 -16.16 -5.60 -0.62
C THR A 7 -14.93 -5.05 -1.35
N LEU A 8 -14.87 -5.26 -2.67
CA LEU A 8 -13.77 -4.72 -3.47
C LEU A 8 -13.69 -3.19 -3.41
N PRO A 9 -14.81 -2.43 -3.53
CA PRO A 9 -14.77 -0.97 -3.39
C PRO A 9 -14.24 -0.48 -2.03
N GLU A 10 -14.62 -1.14 -0.93
CA GLU A 10 -14.12 -0.79 0.41
C GLU A 10 -12.60 -1.01 0.52
N ILE A 11 -12.09 -2.08 -0.09
CA ILE A 11 -10.65 -2.38 -0.12
C ILE A 11 -9.90 -1.38 -1.00
N VAL A 12 -10.46 -1.02 -2.17
CA VAL A 12 -9.86 -0.03 -3.07
C VAL A 12 -9.80 1.34 -2.41
N ALA A 13 -10.87 1.78 -1.74
CA ALA A 13 -10.88 3.03 -0.99
C ALA A 13 -9.81 3.04 0.11
N ALA A 14 -9.74 1.99 0.94
CA ALA A 14 -8.73 1.88 1.98
C ALA A 14 -7.29 1.86 1.43
N LEU A 15 -7.06 1.22 0.27
CA LEU A 15 -5.78 1.25 -0.44
C LEU A 15 -5.43 2.66 -0.90
N ASN A 16 -6.34 3.34 -1.60
CA ASN A 16 -6.12 4.70 -2.07
C ASN A 16 -5.79 5.64 -0.91
N ASP A 17 -6.65 5.68 0.10
CA ASP A 17 -6.50 6.60 1.23
C ASP A 17 -5.24 6.29 2.05
N GLY A 18 -4.96 5.00 2.32
CA GLY A 18 -3.79 4.60 3.10
C GLY A 18 -2.46 4.91 2.40
N PHE A 19 -2.37 4.62 1.09
CA PHE A 19 -1.16 4.93 0.31
C PHE A 19 -1.03 6.43 0.00
N GLN A 20 -2.12 7.15 -0.23
CA GLN A 20 -2.09 8.62 -0.36
C GLN A 20 -1.60 9.27 0.92
N MET A 21 -2.11 8.85 2.08
CA MET A 21 -1.68 9.34 3.38
C MET A 21 -0.19 9.05 3.63
N THR A 22 0.29 7.88 3.24
CA THR A 22 1.73 7.54 3.32
C THR A 22 2.57 8.41 2.39
N ALA A 23 2.11 8.60 1.14
CA ALA A 23 2.82 9.37 0.13
C ALA A 23 2.89 10.86 0.48
N ALA A 24 1.88 11.41 1.18
CA ALA A 24 1.87 12.79 1.64
C ALA A 24 3.02 13.11 2.61
N GLU A 25 3.48 12.12 3.37
CA GLU A 25 4.60 12.24 4.32
C GLU A 25 5.95 11.78 3.73
N ALA A 26 5.94 11.28 2.49
CA ALA A 26 7.14 10.80 1.80
C ALA A 26 7.72 11.85 0.83
N PRO A 27 9.05 11.87 0.59
CA PRO A 27 9.70 12.71 -0.41
C PRO A 27 9.49 12.21 -1.85
N VAL A 28 8.60 11.25 -2.07
CA VAL A 28 8.27 10.70 -3.39
C VAL A 28 6.76 10.71 -3.58
N PRO A 29 6.27 11.00 -4.81
CA PRO A 29 4.85 11.13 -5.05
C PRO A 29 4.15 9.75 -5.12
N LEU A 30 2.82 9.72 -5.04
CA LEU A 30 2.03 8.49 -5.10
C LEU A 30 2.28 7.66 -6.37
N GLN A 31 2.57 8.31 -7.51
CA GLN A 31 2.88 7.65 -8.77
C GLN A 31 4.20 6.85 -8.74
N HIS A 32 5.00 6.99 -7.69
CA HIS A 32 6.25 6.25 -7.55
C HIS A 32 5.97 4.75 -7.40
N ILE A 33 6.77 3.92 -8.08
CA ILE A 33 6.61 2.46 -8.15
C ILE A 33 6.48 1.79 -6.77
N ARG A 34 7.09 2.40 -5.76
CA ARG A 34 7.02 1.95 -4.37
C ARG A 34 5.60 1.88 -3.78
N PHE A 35 4.67 2.67 -4.32
CA PHE A 35 3.29 2.75 -3.85
C PHE A 35 2.36 2.07 -4.84
N THR A 36 2.52 2.36 -6.13
CA THR A 36 1.67 1.81 -7.19
C THR A 36 1.81 0.29 -7.31
N TRP A 37 3.02 -0.26 -7.10
CA TRP A 37 3.24 -1.70 -7.21
C TRP A 37 2.57 -2.47 -6.07
N PRO A 38 2.74 -2.14 -4.77
CA PRO A 38 2.00 -2.82 -3.70
C PRO A 38 0.48 -2.69 -3.81
N MET A 39 -0.04 -1.55 -4.29
CA MET A 39 -1.49 -1.41 -4.52
C MET A 39 -1.98 -2.38 -5.61
N ALA A 40 -1.30 -2.43 -6.75
CA ALA A 40 -1.61 -3.37 -7.83
C ALA A 40 -1.48 -4.83 -7.38
N ALA A 41 -0.38 -5.16 -6.69
CA ALA A 41 -0.09 -6.47 -6.15
C ALA A 41 -1.16 -6.95 -5.16
N THR A 42 -1.66 -6.06 -4.30
CA THR A 42 -2.72 -6.38 -3.34
C THR A 42 -3.99 -6.82 -4.06
N LEU A 43 -4.47 -6.01 -5.02
CA LEU A 43 -5.67 -6.32 -5.79
C LEU A 43 -5.51 -7.60 -6.61
N ALA A 44 -4.32 -7.80 -7.18
CA ALA A 44 -3.98 -9.01 -7.90
C ALA A 44 -4.03 -10.23 -6.98
N HIS A 45 -3.40 -10.17 -5.82
CA HIS A 45 -3.32 -11.28 -4.86
C HIS A 45 -4.69 -11.64 -4.26
N LEU A 46 -5.58 -10.66 -4.06
CA LEU A 46 -6.95 -10.90 -3.64
C LEU A 46 -7.78 -11.63 -4.70
N ASN A 47 -7.47 -11.39 -5.98
CA ASN A 47 -8.11 -12.05 -7.10
C ASN A 47 -7.57 -13.47 -7.31
N ASP A 48 -6.25 -13.62 -7.29
CA ASP A 48 -5.53 -14.89 -7.43
C ASP A 48 -4.27 -14.90 -6.54
N PRO A 49 -4.27 -15.63 -5.41
CA PRO A 49 -3.15 -15.66 -4.47
C PRO A 49 -1.92 -16.44 -5.00
N HIS A 50 -2.01 -17.01 -6.21
CA HIS A 50 -0.92 -17.76 -6.85
C HIS A 50 -0.21 -17.00 -7.97
N LEU A 51 -0.52 -15.71 -8.14
CA LEU A 51 0.13 -14.87 -9.14
C LEU A 51 1.64 -14.77 -8.94
N SER A 52 2.37 -14.71 -10.06
CA SER A 52 3.80 -14.47 -10.03
C SER A 52 4.09 -12.97 -9.99
N PRO A 53 5.28 -12.55 -9.48
CA PRO A 53 5.67 -11.14 -9.53
C PRO A 53 5.64 -10.53 -10.94
N GLY A 54 5.93 -11.32 -11.98
CA GLY A 54 5.88 -10.84 -13.36
C GLY A 54 4.46 -10.53 -13.87
N ASP A 55 3.44 -11.19 -13.32
CA ASP A 55 2.03 -10.85 -13.63
C ASP A 55 1.61 -9.55 -12.95
N VAL A 56 2.20 -9.25 -11.79
CA VAL A 56 1.99 -8.00 -11.06
C VAL A 56 2.57 -6.81 -11.82
N ASP A 57 3.74 -6.95 -12.47
CA ASP A 57 4.36 -5.84 -13.22
C ASP A 57 3.44 -5.29 -14.33
N VAL A 58 2.72 -6.18 -15.03
CA VAL A 58 1.76 -5.79 -16.08
C VAL A 58 0.57 -5.03 -15.48
N LEU A 59 0.09 -5.45 -14.31
CA LEU A 59 -0.99 -4.78 -13.59
C LEU A 59 -0.54 -3.44 -13.02
N HIS A 60 0.69 -3.38 -12.50
CA HIS A 60 1.33 -2.17 -12.00
C HIS A 60 1.41 -1.10 -13.09
N ASP A 61 1.83 -1.44 -14.32
CA ASP A 61 1.89 -0.47 -15.41
C ASP A 61 0.51 0.13 -15.71
N ALA A 62 -0.55 -0.69 -15.71
CA ALA A 62 -1.91 -0.21 -15.89
C ALA A 62 -2.38 0.70 -14.74
N VAL A 63 -2.06 0.35 -13.49
CA VAL A 63 -2.37 1.17 -12.31
C VAL A 63 -1.62 2.50 -12.35
N ARG A 64 -0.32 2.49 -12.65
CA ARG A 64 0.51 3.70 -12.74
C ARG A 64 -0.04 4.67 -13.77
N ASP A 65 -0.45 4.17 -14.94
CA ASP A 65 -0.98 4.99 -16.01
C ASP A 65 -2.28 5.69 -15.60
N VAL A 66 -3.15 5.04 -14.81
CA VAL A 66 -4.39 5.65 -14.28
C VAL A 66 -4.11 6.66 -13.17
N ILE A 67 -3.25 6.36 -12.20
CA ILE A 67 -2.87 7.32 -11.12
C ILE A 67 -2.22 8.56 -11.74
N SER A 68 -1.51 8.44 -12.86
CA SER A 68 -0.93 9.59 -13.55
C SER A 68 -1.96 10.59 -14.10
N THR A 69 -3.24 10.20 -14.17
CA THR A 69 -4.35 11.03 -14.66
C THR A 69 -5.44 11.31 -13.62
N GLU A 70 -5.64 10.41 -12.66
CA GLU A 70 -6.80 10.42 -11.75
C GLU A 70 -6.43 10.38 -10.26
N ASP A 71 -5.13 10.30 -9.90
CA ASP A 71 -4.62 10.22 -8.51
C ASP A 71 -5.15 9.04 -7.65
N GLU A 72 -5.87 8.09 -8.26
CA GLU A 72 -6.48 6.92 -7.62
C GLU A 72 -6.21 5.64 -8.43
N ILE A 73 -6.19 4.48 -7.77
CA ILE A 73 -6.11 3.18 -8.46
C ILE A 73 -7.43 2.86 -9.15
N PRO A 74 -7.41 2.25 -10.34
CA PRO A 74 -8.62 1.82 -11.01
C PRO A 74 -9.28 0.70 -10.20
N GLU A 75 -10.58 0.83 -9.97
CA GLU A 75 -11.39 -0.26 -9.42
C GLU A 75 -11.40 -1.44 -10.42
N PRO A 76 -10.87 -2.62 -10.04
CA PRO A 76 -11.04 -3.80 -10.85
C PRO A 76 -12.53 -4.14 -10.97
N LYS A 77 -12.87 -4.97 -11.96
CA LYS A 77 -14.25 -5.44 -12.11
C LYS A 77 -14.71 -6.15 -10.83
N ASP A 78 -15.66 -5.55 -10.14
CA ASP A 78 -16.34 -6.17 -9.01
C ASP A 78 -17.21 -7.34 -9.48
N ASP A 79 -16.95 -8.52 -8.92
CA ASP A 79 -17.70 -9.74 -9.16
C ASP A 79 -18.53 -10.18 -7.94
N GLY A 80 -18.64 -9.32 -6.93
CA GLY A 80 -19.41 -9.53 -5.70
C GLY A 80 -18.70 -10.40 -4.66
N ARG A 81 -17.42 -10.73 -4.86
CA ARG A 81 -16.61 -11.39 -3.83
C ARG A 81 -16.41 -10.48 -2.62
N THR A 82 -16.21 -11.10 -1.46
CA THR A 82 -15.88 -10.41 -0.22
C THR A 82 -14.78 -11.13 0.54
N TRP A 83 -13.95 -10.35 1.23
CA TRP A 83 -12.74 -10.82 1.90
C TRP A 83 -12.83 -10.55 3.41
N THR A 84 -12.27 -11.43 4.23
CA THR A 84 -12.08 -11.11 5.65
C THR A 84 -10.95 -10.11 5.82
N ARG A 85 -10.92 -9.43 6.96
CA ARG A 85 -9.77 -8.63 7.40
C ARG A 85 -8.43 -9.34 7.19
N SER A 86 -8.31 -10.57 7.67
CA SER A 86 -7.06 -11.34 7.57
C SER A 86 -6.67 -11.72 6.14
N GLN A 87 -7.63 -11.84 5.22
CA GLN A 87 -7.33 -12.05 3.80
C GLN A 87 -6.78 -10.77 3.17
N VAL A 88 -7.33 -9.60 3.53
CA VAL A 88 -6.82 -8.30 3.07
C VAL A 88 -5.43 -8.03 3.67
N GLU A 89 -5.25 -8.23 4.97
CA GLU A 89 -3.96 -8.14 5.66
C GLU A 89 -2.89 -9.02 5.01
N ALA A 90 -3.20 -10.29 4.75
CA ALA A 90 -2.25 -11.20 4.10
C ALA A 90 -1.87 -10.72 2.70
N ALA A 91 -2.83 -10.21 1.92
CA ALA A 91 -2.57 -9.69 0.58
C ALA A 91 -1.72 -8.42 0.59
N VAL A 92 -2.04 -7.45 1.46
CA VAL A 92 -1.27 -6.19 1.57
C VAL A 92 0.13 -6.45 2.09
N ASN A 93 0.28 -7.32 3.11
CA ASN A 93 1.59 -7.67 3.65
C ASN A 93 2.45 -8.39 2.60
N TRP A 94 1.89 -9.36 1.87
CA TRP A 94 2.59 -10.02 0.77
C TRP A 94 3.02 -9.03 -0.31
N ALA A 95 2.13 -8.12 -0.71
CA ALA A 95 2.40 -7.10 -1.71
C ALA A 95 3.53 -6.15 -1.30
N ILE A 96 3.59 -5.75 -0.03
CA ILE A 96 4.65 -4.92 0.52
C ILE A 96 5.98 -5.68 0.56
N ASP A 97 5.98 -6.91 1.06
CA ASP A 97 7.20 -7.73 1.19
C ASP A 97 7.79 -8.06 -0.19
N GLU A 98 6.97 -8.48 -1.14
CA GLU A 98 7.40 -8.73 -2.51
C GLU A 98 7.81 -7.45 -3.22
N GLY A 99 7.09 -6.34 -3.03
CA GLY A 99 7.46 -5.05 -3.59
C GLY A 99 8.82 -4.57 -3.07
N ALA A 100 9.08 -4.71 -1.77
CA ALA A 100 10.36 -4.40 -1.16
C ALA A 100 11.48 -5.28 -1.72
N ALA A 101 11.26 -6.60 -1.81
CA ALA A 101 12.24 -7.54 -2.32
C ALA A 101 12.53 -7.32 -3.81
N HIS A 102 11.48 -7.11 -4.61
CA HIS A 102 11.56 -6.96 -6.06
C HIS A 102 12.17 -5.62 -6.47
N LEU A 103 11.68 -4.51 -5.91
CA LEU A 103 12.02 -3.15 -6.34
C LEU A 103 13.30 -2.61 -5.72
N ARG A 104 13.74 -3.20 -4.59
CA ARG A 104 14.89 -2.73 -3.82
C ARG A 104 15.96 -3.81 -3.62
N LYS A 105 16.04 -4.77 -4.55
CA LYS A 105 17.11 -5.79 -4.63
C LYS A 105 17.23 -6.64 -3.35
N GLY A 106 16.10 -7.14 -2.85
CA GLY A 106 16.04 -8.00 -1.67
C GLY A 106 15.99 -7.25 -0.34
N ALA A 107 15.67 -5.96 -0.36
CA ALA A 107 15.42 -5.21 0.87
C ALA A 107 14.13 -5.68 1.54
N HIS A 108 14.02 -5.41 2.85
CA HIS A 108 12.81 -5.63 3.63
C HIS A 108 11.91 -4.39 3.58
N ALA A 109 10.65 -4.55 3.99
CA ALA A 109 9.75 -3.45 4.26
C ALA A 109 10.38 -2.43 5.22
N ASP A 110 10.24 -1.14 4.92
CA ASP A 110 10.70 -0.04 5.76
C ASP A 110 9.54 0.58 6.55
N TYR A 111 9.79 1.73 7.19
CA TYR A 111 8.80 2.41 8.01
C TYR A 111 7.61 2.94 7.20
N ALA A 112 7.84 3.40 5.97
CA ALA A 112 6.79 3.88 5.11
C ALA A 112 5.92 2.72 4.60
N ASP A 113 6.51 1.56 4.33
CA ASP A 113 5.72 0.37 3.97
C ASP A 113 4.91 -0.15 5.17
N THR A 114 5.52 -0.17 6.36
CA THR A 114 4.83 -0.55 7.60
C THR A 114 3.68 0.40 7.90
N PHE A 115 3.87 1.72 7.67
CA PHE A 115 2.80 2.69 7.82
C PHE A 115 1.68 2.45 6.80
N ALA A 116 1.99 2.23 5.52
CA ALA A 116 0.99 1.94 4.50
C ALA A 116 0.12 0.72 4.86
N LEU A 117 0.74 -0.38 5.31
CA LEU A 117 0.01 -1.56 5.77
C LEU A 117 -0.98 -1.22 6.91
N ASN A 118 -0.51 -0.53 7.94
CA ASN A 118 -1.33 -0.18 9.09
C ASN A 118 -2.43 0.82 8.72
N ALA A 119 -2.13 1.80 7.88
CA ALA A 119 -3.10 2.77 7.39
C ALA A 119 -4.24 2.09 6.63
N VAL A 120 -3.92 1.22 5.66
CA VAL A 120 -4.93 0.45 4.91
C VAL A 120 -5.81 -0.37 5.84
N LEU A 121 -5.19 -1.08 6.78
CA LEU A 121 -5.93 -1.92 7.71
C LEU A 121 -6.79 -1.11 8.68
N THR A 122 -6.33 0.04 9.17
CA THR A 122 -7.12 0.90 10.05
C THR A 122 -8.27 1.55 9.28
N LEU A 123 -8.03 2.04 8.06
CA LEU A 123 -9.05 2.64 7.20
C LEU A 123 -10.12 1.65 6.76
N LEU A 124 -9.74 0.38 6.60
CA LEU A 124 -10.70 -0.69 6.33
C LEU A 124 -11.69 -0.90 7.50
N ASP A 125 -11.23 -0.73 8.74
CA ASP A 125 -12.07 -0.85 9.94
C ASP A 125 -12.78 0.47 10.30
N ASN A 126 -12.14 1.61 10.01
CA ASN A 126 -12.61 2.96 10.28
C ASN A 126 -12.22 3.90 9.11
N PRO A 127 -13.10 4.09 8.12
CA PRO A 127 -12.81 4.91 6.93
C PRO A 127 -12.49 6.38 7.24
N ASP A 128 -12.88 6.88 8.42
CA ASP A 128 -12.65 8.27 8.84
C ASP A 128 -11.34 8.43 9.65
N ALA A 129 -10.53 7.36 9.78
CA ALA A 129 -9.29 7.40 10.54
C ALA A 129 -8.28 8.40 9.95
N THR A 130 -7.74 9.26 10.79
CA THR A 130 -6.73 10.24 10.42
C THR A 130 -5.32 9.69 10.57
N PHE A 131 -4.33 10.39 10.03
CA PHE A 131 -2.91 10.09 10.29
C PHE A 131 -2.59 10.07 11.78
N GLU A 132 -3.16 10.99 12.57
CA GLU A 132 -2.95 11.03 14.02
C GLU A 132 -3.56 9.80 14.71
N ASP A 133 -4.75 9.36 14.30
CA ASP A 133 -5.37 8.14 14.82
C ASP A 133 -4.48 6.90 14.58
N ILE A 134 -3.99 6.74 13.35
CA ILE A 134 -3.14 5.61 12.95
C ILE A 134 -1.80 5.63 13.70
N THR A 135 -1.16 6.79 13.82
CA THR A 135 0.12 6.92 14.53
C THR A 135 -0.02 6.65 16.03
N ALA A 136 -1.08 7.15 16.65
CA ALA A 136 -1.37 6.91 18.05
C ALA A 136 -1.68 5.43 18.34
N GLU A 137 -2.51 4.80 17.51
CA GLU A 137 -2.95 3.41 17.72
C GLU A 137 -1.87 2.38 17.35
N CYS A 138 -1.27 2.50 16.16
CA CYS A 138 -0.40 1.47 15.60
C CYS A 138 1.07 1.64 16.00
N PHE A 139 1.52 2.88 16.24
CA PHE A 139 2.93 3.19 16.47
C PHE A 139 3.24 3.68 17.89
N GLN A 140 2.21 4.04 18.66
CA GLN A 140 2.35 4.62 20.01
C GLN A 140 3.33 5.80 20.03
N ALA A 141 3.35 6.57 18.93
CA ALA A 141 4.27 7.65 18.66
C ALA A 141 3.49 8.87 18.17
N SER A 142 4.12 10.05 18.20
CA SER A 142 3.50 11.26 17.65
C SER A 142 3.51 11.25 16.12
N ALA A 143 2.53 11.94 15.53
CA ALA A 143 2.46 12.18 14.09
C ALA A 143 3.80 12.67 13.52
N ASP A 144 4.39 13.71 14.12
CA ASP A 144 5.68 14.27 13.67
C ASP A 144 6.82 13.24 13.66
N SER A 145 6.86 12.36 14.66
CA SER A 145 7.89 11.32 14.75
C SER A 145 7.73 10.30 13.63
N VAL A 146 6.50 9.85 13.39
CA VAL A 146 6.21 8.87 12.33
C VAL A 146 6.42 9.48 10.94
N ALA A 147 5.99 10.71 10.71
CA ALA A 147 6.23 11.44 9.46
C ALA A 147 7.73 11.55 9.15
N SER A 148 8.57 11.85 10.16
CA SER A 148 10.02 11.90 10.00
C SER A 148 10.62 10.54 9.60
N GLU A 149 10.14 9.43 10.17
CA GLU A 149 10.60 8.08 9.84
C GLU A 149 10.14 7.63 8.45
N ILE A 150 8.89 7.94 8.07
CA ILE A 150 8.37 7.74 6.72
C ILE A 150 9.25 8.46 5.71
N ALA A 151 9.55 9.74 5.97
CA ALA A 151 10.37 10.56 5.08
C ALA A 151 11.80 10.01 4.93
N HIS A 152 12.42 9.53 6.01
CA HIS A 152 13.76 8.93 5.97
C HIS A 152 13.78 7.62 5.19
N GLY A 153 12.92 6.65 5.52
CA GLY A 153 12.90 5.35 4.82
C GLY A 153 12.61 5.49 3.33
N ALA A 154 11.70 6.40 3.00
CA ALA A 154 11.37 6.74 1.63
C ALA A 154 12.49 7.44 0.86
N GLY A 155 13.19 8.37 1.49
CA GLY A 155 14.30 9.09 0.90
C GLY A 155 15.47 8.17 0.55
N ASP A 156 15.81 7.23 1.44
CA ASP A 156 16.88 6.26 1.22
C ASP A 156 16.60 5.33 0.03
N THR A 157 15.34 4.92 -0.12
CA THR A 157 14.88 4.11 -1.26
C THR A 157 15.02 4.87 -2.59
N ALA A 158 14.56 6.12 -2.63
CA ALA A 158 14.63 6.94 -3.84
C ALA A 158 16.08 7.21 -4.27
N LEU A 159 16.97 7.46 -3.30
CA LEU A 159 18.39 7.65 -3.55
C LEU A 159 19.04 6.37 -4.10
N HIS A 160 18.67 5.20 -3.57
CA HIS A 160 19.21 3.91 -4.03
C HIS A 160 18.79 3.59 -5.48
N GLN A 161 17.54 3.84 -5.85
CA GLN A 161 17.08 3.63 -7.24
C GLN A 161 17.73 4.61 -8.22
N LEU A 162 17.95 5.89 -7.84
CA LEU A 162 18.67 6.84 -8.69
C LEU A 162 20.14 6.50 -8.92
N LEU A 163 20.79 5.90 -7.92
CA LEU A 163 22.22 5.59 -7.98
C LEU A 163 22.53 4.22 -8.58
N TYR A 164 21.58 3.28 -8.52
CA TYR A 164 21.83 1.88 -8.85
C TYR A 164 20.74 1.20 -9.71
N GLY A 165 19.71 1.94 -10.14
CA GLY A 165 18.65 1.48 -11.04
C GLY A 165 19.03 1.52 -12.51
#